data_AF-A0A6B2H1U5-F1
#
_entry.id   AF-A0A6B2H1U5-F1
#
_cell.length_a   1.000
_cell.length_b   1.000
_cell.length_c   1.000
_cell.angle_alpha   90.00
_cell.angle_beta   90.00
_cell.angle_gamma   90.00
#
_symmetry.space_group_name_H-M   'P 1'
#
loop_
_entity.id
_entity.type
_entity.pdbx_description
1 polymer ?
#
loop_
_entity_poly.entity_id
_entity_poly.type
_entity_poly.pdbx_seq_one_letter_code
_entity_poly.pdbx_strand_id
1 'polypeptide(L)'
;MKRLKRIRKYHRLSKRNKEFLYEDSWHHNEFLYMDSFSQNETGIENLIVWTGPNPNGFRIKVSNIPNRISSNYFFVMTLPDYQVIGQINEEFITPIIINQIKKWCDINMKEIIKYSKGLTTTSKFLMKLKQV
;
A
#
# COMPACT_ATOMS: atom_id res chain seq x y z
N MET A 1 -47.29 16.32 10.99
CA MET A 1 -45.89 16.10 10.59
C MET A 1 -45.84 15.11 9.43
N LYS A 2 -45.30 15.52 8.28
CA LYS A 2 -45.06 14.66 7.11
C LYS A 2 -43.79 13.84 7.33
N ARG A 3 -43.85 12.52 7.12
CA ARG A 3 -42.68 11.77 6.62
C ARG A 3 -43.18 10.79 5.54
N LEU A 4 -43.00 11.22 4.29
CA LEU A 4 -43.33 10.49 3.08
C LEU A 4 -42.54 9.18 3.05
N LYS A 5 -43.23 8.03 3.11
CA LYS A 5 -42.68 6.75 2.63
C LYS A 5 -42.72 6.78 1.10
N ARG A 6 -41.58 7.02 0.45
CA ARG A 6 -41.47 6.89 -1.01
C ARG A 6 -41.20 5.43 -1.39
N ILE A 7 -42.17 4.89 -2.13
CA ILE A 7 -42.16 3.58 -2.77
C ILE A 7 -41.44 3.67 -4.14
N ARG A 8 -40.70 2.60 -4.48
CA ARG A 8 -40.27 2.09 -5.81
C ARG A 8 -39.26 2.90 -6.64
N LYS A 9 -38.19 2.20 -7.06
CA LYS A 9 -38.04 1.77 -8.46
C LYS A 9 -37.03 0.62 -8.59
N TYR A 10 -37.54 -0.61 -8.73
CA TYR A 10 -36.76 -1.69 -9.33
C TYR A 10 -36.63 -1.37 -10.81
N HIS A 11 -35.50 -0.80 -11.22
CA HIS A 11 -35.13 -0.82 -12.63
C HIS A 11 -34.60 -2.22 -12.94
N ARG A 12 -35.36 -2.92 -13.80
CA ARG A 12 -34.87 -4.02 -14.64
C ARG A 12 -33.48 -3.65 -15.16
N LEU A 13 -32.44 -4.29 -14.63
CA LEU A 13 -31.19 -4.40 -15.35
C LEU A 13 -31.26 -5.69 -16.17
N SER A 14 -31.18 -5.49 -17.48
CA SER A 14 -31.19 -6.54 -18.48
C SER A 14 -30.11 -7.59 -18.16
N LYS A 15 -30.39 -8.83 -18.58
CA LYS A 15 -29.59 -10.06 -18.40
C LYS A 15 -28.18 -10.01 -19.03
N ARG A 16 -27.61 -8.83 -19.32
CA ARG A 16 -26.44 -8.63 -20.19
C ARG A 16 -25.23 -7.90 -19.57
N ASN A 17 -25.25 -7.56 -18.29
CA ASN A 17 -24.06 -7.06 -17.58
C ASN A 17 -23.70 -8.02 -16.44
N LYS A 18 -23.15 -9.17 -16.82
CA LYS A 18 -22.65 -10.21 -15.91
C LYS A 18 -21.13 -10.10 -15.72
N GLU A 19 -20.63 -8.87 -15.72
CA GLU A 19 -19.26 -8.53 -15.34
C GLU A 19 -19.38 -7.37 -14.35
N PHE A 20 -18.53 -7.33 -13.33
CA PHE A 20 -18.63 -6.53 -12.09
C PHE A 20 -19.37 -7.18 -10.93
N LEU A 21 -18.77 -8.23 -10.37
CA LEU A 21 -18.84 -8.52 -8.93
C LEU A 21 -17.56 -9.27 -8.52
N TYR A 22 -16.40 -8.62 -8.58
CA TYR A 22 -15.17 -9.02 -7.87
C TYR A 22 -14.26 -7.82 -7.57
N GLU A 23 -14.83 -6.67 -7.22
CA GLU A 23 -14.09 -5.56 -6.62
C GLU A 23 -14.84 -5.19 -5.35
N ASP A 24 -14.30 -5.57 -4.18
CA ASP A 24 -14.53 -4.88 -2.89
C ASP A 24 -13.94 -5.64 -1.67
N SER A 25 -13.46 -6.88 -1.82
CA SER A 25 -12.91 -7.64 -0.68
C SER A 25 -11.39 -7.53 -0.46
N TRP A 26 -10.63 -6.91 -1.38
CA TRP A 26 -9.16 -6.87 -1.30
C TRP A 26 -8.57 -5.69 -0.49
N HIS A 27 -9.34 -4.63 -0.25
CA HIS A 27 -8.76 -3.37 0.27
C HIS A 27 -9.02 -3.09 1.76
N HIS A 28 -10.02 -3.71 2.39
CA HIS A 28 -10.43 -3.29 3.74
C HIS A 28 -9.60 -3.86 4.90
N ASN A 29 -8.85 -4.96 4.71
CA ASN A 29 -8.13 -5.62 5.82
C ASN A 29 -6.60 -5.53 5.75
N GLU A 30 -5.99 -5.17 4.62
CA GLU A 30 -4.51 -5.17 4.51
C GLU A 30 -3.85 -4.03 5.29
N PHE A 31 -4.55 -2.92 5.52
CA PHE A 31 -3.99 -1.76 6.23
C PHE A 31 -4.01 -1.90 7.75
N LEU A 32 -4.82 -2.82 8.29
CA LEU A 32 -4.92 -3.02 9.75
C LEU A 32 -3.62 -3.54 10.38
N TYR A 33 -2.67 -4.03 9.57
CA TYR A 33 -1.44 -4.68 10.06
C TYR A 33 -0.15 -4.07 9.49
N MET A 34 -0.22 -3.00 8.69
CA MET A 34 0.97 -2.37 8.14
C MET A 34 1.26 -1.05 8.83
N ASP A 35 2.53 -0.82 9.16
CA ASP A 35 2.99 0.49 9.63
C ASP A 35 3.50 1.30 8.44
N SER A 36 3.40 2.63 8.55
CA SER A 36 3.87 3.59 7.55
C SER A 36 5.16 4.27 8.01
N PHE A 37 6.06 4.50 7.07
CA PHE A 37 7.41 5.01 7.26
C PHE A 37 7.62 6.17 6.28
N SER A 38 8.02 7.32 6.80
CA SER A 38 8.16 8.59 6.08
C SER A 38 9.63 8.85 5.72
N GLN A 39 9.93 10.08 5.29
CA GLN A 39 11.30 10.55 5.10
C GLN A 39 12.19 10.34 6.34
N ASN A 40 11.64 10.44 7.55
CA ASN A 40 12.42 10.26 8.79
C ASN A 40 12.97 8.84 8.95
N GLU A 41 12.32 7.85 8.34
CA GLU A 41 12.73 6.45 8.43
C GLU A 41 13.38 5.96 7.13
N THR A 42 12.97 6.53 5.99
CA THR A 42 13.44 6.13 4.66
C THR A 42 14.63 6.95 4.17
N GLY A 43 14.70 8.23 4.52
CA GLY A 43 15.61 9.21 3.89
C GLY A 43 15.12 9.73 2.54
N ILE A 44 13.95 9.29 2.06
CA ILE A 44 13.41 9.66 0.74
C ILE A 44 12.38 10.77 0.92
N GLU A 45 12.66 11.94 0.32
CA GLU A 45 11.80 13.11 0.48
C GLU A 45 10.39 12.88 -0.09
N ASN A 46 9.39 13.32 0.66
CA ASN A 46 7.97 13.27 0.28
C ASN A 46 7.40 11.86 0.04
N LEU A 47 8.13 10.80 0.36
CA LEU A 47 7.72 9.42 0.14
C LEU A 47 7.23 8.77 1.44
N ILE A 48 6.17 7.98 1.34
CA ILE A 48 5.67 7.14 2.41
C ILE A 48 5.71 5.68 1.96
N VAL A 49 6.40 4.85 2.72
CA VAL A 49 6.51 3.40 2.49
C VAL A 49 5.78 2.67 3.60
N TRP A 50 5.02 1.63 3.26
CA TRP A 50 4.31 0.81 4.23
C TRP A 50 4.86 -0.60 4.18
N THR A 51 5.12 -1.17 5.35
CA THR A 51 5.54 -2.56 5.50
C THR A 51 4.83 -3.21 6.69
N GLY A 52 4.62 -4.52 6.61
CA GLY A 52 3.96 -5.30 7.65
C GLY A 52 3.54 -6.67 7.13
N PRO A 53 2.88 -7.48 7.96
CA PRO A 53 2.35 -8.77 7.55
C PRO A 53 1.45 -8.68 6.33
N ASN A 54 1.74 -9.53 5.34
CA ASN A 54 0.97 -9.61 4.11
C ASN A 54 0.76 -11.09 3.72
N PRO A 55 -0.49 -11.54 3.49
CA PRO A 55 -0.78 -12.92 3.14
C PRO A 55 -0.21 -13.33 1.77
N ASN A 56 0.11 -12.37 0.90
CA ASN A 56 0.51 -12.58 -0.47
C ASN A 56 2.04 -12.44 -0.69
N GLY A 57 2.82 -12.72 0.36
CA GLY A 57 4.29 -12.65 0.34
C GLY A 57 4.85 -11.29 0.79
N PHE A 58 6.18 -11.13 0.73
CA PHE A 58 6.84 -9.90 1.16
C PHE A 58 6.59 -8.79 0.14
N ARG A 59 5.98 -7.71 0.61
CA ARG A 59 5.58 -6.57 -0.22
C ARG A 59 5.72 -5.30 0.58
N ILE A 60 6.00 -4.21 -0.11
CA ILE A 60 5.83 -2.87 0.41
C ILE A 60 4.76 -2.14 -0.39
N LYS A 61 4.05 -1.21 0.25
CA LYS A 61 3.23 -0.22 -0.45
C LYS A 61 3.99 1.09 -0.48
N VAL A 62 3.97 1.79 -1.60
CA VAL A 62 4.70 3.04 -1.80
C VAL A 62 3.74 4.12 -2.25
N SER A 63 3.75 5.26 -1.57
CA SER A 63 2.89 6.39 -1.90
C SER A 63 3.18 6.86 -3.32
N ASN A 64 2.13 6.99 -4.12
CA ASN A 64 2.17 7.44 -5.50
C ASN A 64 1.95 8.97 -5.63
N ILE A 65 1.71 9.64 -4.51
CA ILE A 65 1.56 11.09 -4.39
C ILE A 65 2.39 11.55 -3.19
N PRO A 66 3.08 12.70 -3.29
CA PRO A 66 3.83 13.30 -2.19
C PRO A 66 3.07 13.33 -0.85
N ASN A 67 3.69 12.80 0.21
CA ASN A 67 3.21 12.82 1.60
C ASN A 67 1.77 12.30 1.81
N ARG A 68 1.27 11.41 0.94
CA ARG A 68 -0.11 10.93 1.00
C ARG A 68 -0.19 9.57 1.70
N ILE A 69 -1.01 9.50 2.76
CA ILE A 69 -1.24 8.29 3.59
C ILE A 69 -2.52 7.53 3.15
N SER A 70 -3.25 8.00 2.13
CA SER A 70 -4.52 7.38 1.73
C SER A 70 -4.31 6.17 0.81
N SER A 71 -4.93 5.05 1.18
CA SER A 71 -4.88 3.73 0.53
C SER A 71 -5.00 3.74 -1.00
N ASN A 72 -5.70 4.72 -1.54
CA ASN A 72 -6.02 4.81 -2.96
C ASN A 72 -4.86 5.36 -3.80
N TYR A 73 -3.82 5.87 -3.15
CA TYR A 73 -2.68 6.51 -3.80
C TYR A 73 -1.39 5.76 -3.52
N PHE A 74 -1.43 4.43 -3.61
CA PHE A 74 -0.25 3.57 -3.45
C PHE A 74 -0.11 2.64 -4.64
N PHE A 75 1.14 2.33 -4.99
CA PHE A 75 1.47 1.14 -5.77
C PHE A 75 2.17 0.14 -4.86
N VAL A 76 2.20 -1.13 -5.27
CA VAL A 76 2.83 -2.21 -4.52
C VAL A 76 4.12 -2.62 -5.20
N MET A 77 5.15 -2.88 -4.41
CA MET A 77 6.39 -3.49 -4.88
C MET A 77 6.62 -4.81 -4.14
N THR A 78 6.80 -5.88 -4.89
CA THR A 78 7.11 -7.20 -4.32
C THR A 78 8.58 -7.29 -3.91
N LEU A 79 8.88 -8.11 -2.91
CA LEU A 79 10.24 -8.39 -2.46
C LEU A 79 10.52 -9.89 -2.56
N PRO A 80 11.72 -10.30 -3.00
CA PRO A 80 12.88 -9.45 -3.34
C PRO A 80 12.91 -8.97 -4.80
N ASP A 81 11.97 -9.39 -5.65
CA ASP A 81 12.09 -9.23 -7.12
C ASP A 81 11.71 -7.83 -7.63
N TYR A 82 11.18 -6.96 -6.79
CA TYR A 82 10.79 -5.59 -7.10
C TYR A 82 9.76 -5.44 -8.23
N GLN A 83 8.93 -6.46 -8.46
CA GLN A 83 7.81 -6.35 -9.38
C GLN A 83 6.81 -5.30 -8.87
N VAL A 84 6.47 -4.36 -9.74
CA VAL A 84 5.47 -3.31 -9.48
C VAL A 84 4.07 -3.83 -9.81
N ILE A 85 3.13 -3.59 -8.90
CA ILE A 85 1.70 -3.86 -9.10
C ILE A 85 0.94 -2.55 -8.87
N GLY A 86 0.16 -2.14 -9.86
CA GLY A 86 -0.57 -0.87 -9.88
C GLY A 86 0.09 0.17 -10.78
N GLN A 87 -0.60 1.30 -10.97
CA GLN A 87 -0.11 2.40 -11.81
C GLN A 87 0.85 3.30 -11.02
N ILE A 88 1.97 3.68 -11.64
CA ILE A 88 2.92 4.63 -11.09
C ILE A 88 2.62 6.03 -11.65
N ASN A 89 2.66 7.03 -10.78
CA ASN A 89 2.67 8.44 -11.16
C ASN A 89 4.12 8.84 -11.49
N GLU A 90 4.49 8.75 -12.76
CA GLU A 90 5.88 8.96 -13.21
C GLU A 90 6.38 10.41 -13.03
N GLU A 91 5.48 11.38 -12.87
CA GLU A 91 5.85 12.77 -12.55
C GLU A 91 6.50 12.87 -11.16
N PHE A 92 6.02 12.06 -10.21
CA PHE A 92 6.57 12.00 -8.86
C PHE A 92 7.59 10.87 -8.75
N ILE A 93 7.19 9.65 -9.08
CA ILE A 93 7.99 8.43 -8.95
C ILE A 93 8.92 8.30 -10.16
N THR A 94 9.98 9.09 -10.12
CA THR A 94 11.04 9.06 -11.14
C THR A 94 11.91 7.81 -11.00
N PRO A 95 12.74 7.48 -12.02
CA PRO A 95 13.72 6.40 -11.91
C PRO A 95 14.69 6.56 -10.72
N ILE A 96 14.97 7.80 -10.32
CA ILE A 96 15.81 8.10 -9.14
C ILE A 96 15.09 7.64 -7.87
N ILE A 97 13.81 7.99 -7.71
CA ILE A 97 13.01 7.57 -6.55
C ILE A 97 12.87 6.04 -6.51
N ILE A 98 12.62 5.39 -7.66
CA ILE A 98 12.57 3.92 -7.73
C ILE A 98 13.88 3.29 -7.25
N ASN A 99 15.02 3.82 -7.67
CA ASN A 99 16.33 3.32 -7.23
C ASN A 99 16.57 3.56 -5.73
N GLN A 100 16.13 4.69 -5.18
CA GLN A 100 16.19 4.95 -3.75
C GLN A 100 15.32 3.97 -2.94
N ILE A 101 14.10 3.68 -3.42
CA ILE A 101 13.21 2.69 -2.80
C ILE A 101 13.88 1.32 -2.78
N LYS A 102 14.41 0.86 -3.92
CA LYS A 102 15.10 -0.44 -4.02
C LYS A 102 16.30 -0.50 -3.08
N LYS A 103 17.14 0.54 -3.07
CA LYS A 103 18.29 0.64 -2.16
C LYS A 103 17.86 0.57 -0.69
N TRP A 104 16.77 1.24 -0.33
CA TRP A 104 16.24 1.22 1.04
C TRP A 104 15.74 -0.18 1.40
N CYS A 105 15.04 -0.84 0.48
CA CYS A 105 14.62 -2.24 0.65
C CYS A 105 15.82 -3.18 0.80
N ASP A 106 16.85 -3.06 -0.03
CA ASP A 106 18.03 -3.93 0.02
C ASP A 106 18.77 -3.80 1.37
N ILE A 107 19.00 -2.57 1.81
CA ILE A 107 19.69 -2.30 3.09
C ILE A 107 18.91 -2.86 4.28
N ASN A 108 17.57 -2.77 4.23
CA ASN A 108 16.68 -3.13 5.33
C ASN A 108 15.98 -4.49 5.17
N MET A 109 16.29 -5.25 4.11
CA MET A 109 15.54 -6.45 3.67
C MET A 109 15.31 -7.44 4.81
N LYS A 110 16.36 -7.73 5.57
CA LYS A 110 16.31 -8.67 6.70
C LYS A 110 15.32 -8.23 7.77
N GLU A 111 15.29 -6.94 8.10
CA GLU A 111 14.42 -6.41 9.14
C GLU A 111 12.99 -6.23 8.61
N ILE A 112 12.81 -5.84 7.34
CA ILE A 112 11.50 -5.82 6.67
C ILE A 112 10.84 -7.20 6.69
N ILE A 113 11.59 -8.26 6.34
CA ILE A 113 11.08 -9.64 6.36
C ILE A 113 10.72 -10.08 7.79
N LYS A 114 11.58 -9.80 8.78
CA LYS A 114 11.28 -10.13 10.18
C LYS A 114 10.03 -9.41 10.67
N TYR A 115 9.89 -8.13 10.34
CA TYR A 115 8.75 -7.32 10.72
C TYR A 115 7.46 -7.84 10.07
N SER A 116 7.52 -8.15 8.78
CA SER A 116 6.41 -8.74 8.03
C SER A 116 6.00 -10.14 8.52
N LYS A 117 6.91 -10.88 9.16
CA LYS A 117 6.61 -12.17 9.80
C LYS A 117 6.12 -12.04 11.26
N GLY A 118 6.00 -10.83 11.79
CA GLY A 118 5.66 -10.61 13.20
C GLY A 118 6.76 -11.04 14.18
N LEU A 119 8.02 -11.16 13.73
CA LEU A 119 9.15 -11.62 14.55
C LEU A 119 9.84 -10.48 15.32
N THR A 120 9.40 -9.25 15.13
CA THR A 120 9.90 -8.07 15.86
C THR A 120 8.77 -7.06 16.05
N THR A 121 8.87 -6.23 17.09
CA THR A 121 7.94 -5.12 17.34
C THR A 121 8.29 -3.92 16.46
N THR A 122 7.33 -3.01 16.25
CA THR A 122 7.53 -1.75 15.53
C THR A 122 8.70 -0.94 16.12
N SER A 123 8.77 -0.81 17.45
CA SER A 123 9.87 -0.09 18.12
C SER A 123 11.25 -0.67 17.81
N LYS A 124 11.40 -2.00 17.89
CA LYS A 124 12.65 -2.70 17.57
C LYS A 124 12.98 -2.66 16.08
N PHE A 125 11.96 -2.62 15.23
CA PHE A 125 12.11 -2.46 13.79
C PHE A 125 12.65 -1.06 13.47
N LEU A 126 12.01 -0.01 13.99
CA LEU A 126 12.43 1.39 13.82
C LEU A 126 13.88 1.63 14.25
N MET A 127 14.30 1.08 15.39
CA MET A 127 15.68 1.23 15.89
C MET A 127 16.76 0.64 14.96
N LYS A 128 16.39 -0.24 14.03
CA LYS A 128 17.32 -0.93 13.13
C LYS A 128 17.25 -0.45 11.70
N LEU A 129 16.24 0.35 11.36
CA LEU A 129 16.10 0.90 10.03
C LEU A 129 17.27 1.83 9.72
N LYS A 130 17.71 1.78 8.47
CA LYS A 130 18.74 2.66 7.92
C LYS A 130 18.14 3.44 6.76
N GLN A 131 18.41 4.73 6.73
CA GLN A 131 18.05 5.63 5.65
C GLN A 131 18.97 5.44 4.43
N VAL A 132 18.55 5.95 3.27
CA VAL A 132 19.32 5.91 2.01
C VAL A 132 19.90 7.22 1.54
#